data_AF-A0A7S3LXX9-F1
#
_entry.id   AF-A0A7S3LXX9-F1
#
_cell.length_a   1.000
_cell.length_b   1.000
_cell.length_c   1.000
_cell.angle_alpha   90.00
_cell.angle_beta   90.00
_cell.angle_gamma   90.00
#
_symmetry.space_group_name_H-M   'P 1'
#
loop_
_entity.id
_entity.type
_entity.pdbx_description
1 polymer ?
#
loop_
_entity_poly.entity_id
_entity_poly.type
_entity_poly.pdbx_seq_one_letter_code
_entity_poly.pdbx_strand_id
1 'polypeptide(L)'
;LLYAATDGEGLGDLLIMGNPEEGELVHGVSLEVFEVGLQARRVARQFVRKEEKRPSEEDCSKVKAICAMAFRTMRDAYLLDCREEAIFDRRCVRLRDLLDECQTPCETSFTRCKGQATEGTWWQMMGLRR
;
A
#
# COMPACT_ATOMS: atom_id res chain seq x y z
N LEU A 1 -21.13 -24.22 -13.34
CA LEU A 1 -20.90 -23.72 -14.71
C LEU A 1 -19.40 -23.55 -14.90
N LEU A 2 -18.84 -24.24 -15.89
CA LEU A 2 -17.43 -24.18 -16.29
C LEU A 2 -17.04 -22.79 -16.79
N TYR A 3 -15.80 -22.36 -16.52
CA TYR A 3 -14.88 -21.85 -17.54
C TYR A 3 -13.43 -22.08 -17.09
N ALA A 4 -12.64 -22.69 -17.97
CA ALA A 4 -11.20 -22.62 -17.99
C ALA A 4 -10.78 -21.51 -18.95
N ALA A 5 -9.80 -20.71 -18.55
CA ALA A 5 -8.95 -19.94 -19.45
C ALA A 5 -7.56 -19.91 -18.81
N THR A 6 -6.66 -20.75 -19.32
CA THR A 6 -5.23 -20.65 -19.10
C THR A 6 -4.68 -19.69 -20.15
N ASP A 7 -4.07 -18.58 -19.72
CA ASP A 7 -2.89 -18.01 -20.36
C ASP A 7 -2.13 -17.18 -19.32
N GLY A 8 -0.81 -17.35 -19.31
CA GLY A 8 0.07 -17.10 -18.18
C GLY A 8 0.29 -15.63 -17.84
N GLU A 9 0.38 -15.36 -16.54
CA GLU A 9 1.55 -14.79 -15.84
C GLU A 9 1.19 -14.66 -14.34
N GLY A 10 1.59 -15.65 -13.54
CA GLY A 10 1.89 -15.53 -12.11
C GLY A 10 0.97 -14.69 -11.21
N LEU A 11 -0.34 -14.95 -11.21
CA LEU A 11 -1.24 -14.54 -10.12
C LEU A 11 -1.25 -15.65 -9.05
N GLY A 12 -0.28 -15.61 -8.16
CA GLY A 12 -0.29 -16.43 -6.95
C GLY A 12 -1.42 -15.99 -6.02
N ASP A 13 -2.42 -16.85 -5.89
CA ASP A 13 -3.42 -16.96 -4.82
C ASP A 13 -4.06 -15.68 -4.26
N LEU A 14 -5.12 -15.24 -4.94
CA LEU A 14 -6.17 -14.45 -4.30
C LEU A 14 -7.37 -15.38 -4.03
N LEU A 15 -7.27 -16.21 -2.98
CA LEU A 15 -8.42 -16.92 -2.42
C LEU A 15 -9.26 -15.92 -1.62
N ILE A 16 -10.22 -15.26 -2.28
CA ILE A 16 -11.34 -14.60 -1.60
C ILE A 16 -12.38 -15.68 -1.31
N MET A 17 -12.46 -16.12 -0.05
CA MET A 17 -13.63 -16.81 0.47
C MET A 17 -14.25 -15.90 1.54
N GLY A 18 -15.38 -15.28 1.21
CA GLY A 18 -16.20 -14.50 2.13
C GLY A 18 -17.56 -14.23 1.50
N ASN A 19 -18.64 -14.56 2.22
CA ASN A 19 -20.02 -14.41 1.77
C ASN A 19 -20.42 -12.91 1.77
N PRO A 20 -21.20 -12.43 0.79
CA PRO A 20 -21.50 -11.00 0.63
C PRO A 20 -22.64 -10.45 1.52
N GLU A 21 -23.20 -11.23 2.46
CA GLU A 21 -24.41 -10.84 3.20
C GLU A 21 -24.18 -10.47 4.67
N GLU A 22 -22.97 -10.60 5.19
CA GLU A 22 -22.61 -10.05 6.49
C GLU A 22 -21.47 -9.07 6.28
N GLY A 23 -21.62 -7.85 6.78
CA GLY A 23 -20.51 -6.93 7.02
C GLY A 23 -19.60 -7.52 8.09
N GLU A 24 -18.97 -8.63 7.76
CA GLU A 24 -18.29 -9.53 8.67
C GLU A 24 -16.97 -8.86 9.05
N LEU A 25 -17.01 -8.19 10.20
CA LEU A 25 -15.87 -7.87 11.05
C LEU A 25 -15.21 -9.17 11.52
N VAL A 26 -14.73 -9.97 10.58
CA VAL A 26 -13.72 -10.96 10.89
C VAL A 26 -12.45 -10.17 10.79
N HIS A 27 -11.82 -9.93 11.94
CA HIS A 27 -10.47 -9.43 12.08
C HIS A 27 -10.30 -7.90 12.20
N GLY A 28 -9.87 -7.44 13.38
CA GLY A 28 -9.64 -6.03 13.76
C GLY A 28 -8.61 -5.21 12.96
N VAL A 29 -8.46 -5.39 11.65
CA VAL A 29 -8.02 -4.34 10.72
C VAL A 29 -8.97 -4.37 9.54
N SER A 30 -9.65 -3.25 9.25
CA SER A 30 -10.66 -3.16 8.18
C SER A 30 -10.09 -3.51 6.80
N LEU A 31 -10.88 -4.23 5.99
CA LEU A 31 -10.57 -4.50 4.57
C LEU A 31 -10.27 -3.20 3.80
N GLU A 32 -10.96 -2.10 4.14
CA GLU A 32 -10.75 -0.80 3.51
C GLU A 32 -9.31 -0.29 3.69
N VAL A 33 -8.71 -0.54 4.85
CA VAL A 33 -7.31 -0.16 5.13
C VAL A 33 -6.35 -0.89 4.18
N PHE A 34 -6.61 -2.19 3.98
CA PHE A 34 -5.85 -3.02 3.05
C PHE A 34 -5.98 -2.55 1.60
N GLU A 35 -7.21 -2.26 1.16
CA GLU A 35 -7.48 -1.78 -0.19
C GLU A 35 -6.77 -0.46 -0.49
N VAL A 36 -6.78 0.48 0.47
CA VAL A 36 -6.09 1.77 0.35
C VAL A 36 -4.58 1.56 0.17
N GLY A 37 -3.95 0.67 0.95
CA GLY A 37 -2.54 0.34 0.79
C GLY A 37 -2.22 -0.29 -0.57
N LEU A 38 -3.02 -1.29 -0.97
CA LEU A 38 -2.84 -1.96 -2.27
C LEU A 38 -3.01 -0.99 -3.45
N GLN A 39 -3.98 -0.08 -3.36
CA GLN A 39 -4.21 0.98 -4.35
C GLN A 39 -2.98 1.90 -4.45
N ALA A 40 -2.47 2.38 -3.32
CA ALA A 40 -1.29 3.25 -3.31
C ALA A 40 -0.07 2.55 -3.91
N ARG A 41 0.18 1.29 -3.53
CA ARG A 41 1.25 0.48 -4.11
C ARG A 41 1.12 0.35 -5.63
N ARG A 42 -0.09 0.09 -6.13
CA ARG A 42 -0.37 -0.03 -7.57
C ARG A 42 -0.08 1.28 -8.30
N VAL A 43 -0.63 2.39 -7.81
CA VAL A 43 -0.46 3.72 -8.42
C VAL A 43 1.02 4.15 -8.42
N ALA A 44 1.72 3.97 -7.30
CA ALA A 44 3.13 4.29 -7.20
C ALA A 44 3.98 3.47 -8.18
N ARG A 45 3.73 2.15 -8.29
CA ARG A 45 4.43 1.29 -9.28
C ARG A 45 4.15 1.71 -10.72
N GLN A 46 2.90 2.03 -11.04
CA GLN A 46 2.54 2.51 -12.38
C GLN A 46 3.22 3.84 -12.70
N PHE A 47 3.25 4.77 -11.74
CA PHE A 47 3.92 6.05 -11.88
C PHE A 47 5.43 5.89 -12.13
N VAL A 48 6.10 5.04 -11.34
CA VAL A 48 7.54 4.78 -11.48
C VAL A 48 7.88 4.17 -12.85
N ARG A 49 6.99 3.36 -13.42
CA ARG A 49 7.17 2.71 -14.73
C ARG A 49 6.92 3.63 -15.93
N LYS A 50 6.38 4.84 -15.76
CA LYS A 50 6.21 5.77 -16.87
C LYS A 50 7.57 6.08 -17.51
N GLU A 51 7.66 6.10 -18.84
CA GLU A 51 8.90 6.39 -19.57
C GLU A 51 9.24 7.89 -19.60
N GLU A 52 8.28 8.75 -19.26
CA GLU A 52 8.43 10.20 -19.28
C GLU A 52 9.57 10.68 -18.38
N LYS A 53 10.62 11.28 -18.96
CA LYS A 53 11.85 11.68 -18.25
C LYS A 53 11.58 12.60 -17.06
N ARG A 54 10.59 13.48 -17.14
CA ARG A 54 10.16 14.36 -16.05
C ARG A 54 8.64 14.31 -15.94
N PRO A 55 8.08 13.69 -14.88
CA PRO A 55 6.64 13.62 -14.71
C PRO A 55 6.00 15.01 -14.55
N SER A 56 4.73 15.11 -14.95
CA SER A 56 3.94 16.32 -14.73
C SER A 56 3.77 16.63 -13.23
N GLU A 57 3.62 17.90 -12.89
CA GLU A 57 3.36 18.34 -11.51
C GLU A 57 2.04 17.77 -10.97
N GLU A 58 1.05 17.60 -11.84
CA GLU A 58 -0.23 16.97 -11.51
C GLU A 58 -0.05 15.49 -11.12
N ASP A 59 0.63 14.70 -11.95
CA ASP A 59 0.89 13.29 -11.64
C ASP A 59 1.69 13.14 -10.35
N CYS A 60 2.68 14.02 -10.16
CA CYS A 60 3.45 14.10 -8.94
C CYS A 60 2.53 14.38 -7.74
N SER A 61 1.72 15.43 -7.79
CA SER A 61 0.82 15.78 -6.69
C SER A 61 -0.16 14.64 -6.37
N LYS A 62 -0.66 13.96 -7.40
CA LYS A 62 -1.57 12.82 -7.28
C LYS A 62 -0.93 11.62 -6.58
N VAL A 63 0.24 11.16 -7.03
CA VAL A 63 0.92 10.00 -6.41
C VAL A 63 1.33 10.33 -4.97
N LYS A 64 1.77 11.56 -4.71
CA LYS A 64 2.11 12.02 -3.36
C LYS A 64 0.90 11.98 -2.42
N ALA A 65 -0.25 12.50 -2.87
CA ALA A 65 -1.48 12.51 -2.08
C ALA A 65 -1.96 11.09 -1.75
N ILE A 66 -1.93 10.19 -2.74
CA ILE A 66 -2.35 8.79 -2.56
C ILE A 66 -1.42 8.07 -1.57
N CYS A 67 -0.10 8.19 -1.73
CA CYS A 67 0.87 7.62 -0.78
C CYS A 67 0.71 8.19 0.64
N ALA A 68 0.40 9.48 0.79
CA ALA A 68 0.15 10.14 2.09
C ALA A 68 -1.13 9.75 2.77
N MET A 69 -2.20 9.57 1.99
CA MET A 69 -3.43 9.01 2.52
C MET A 69 -3.18 7.59 3.01
N ALA A 70 -2.63 6.73 2.15
CA ALA A 70 -2.45 5.32 2.48
C ALA A 70 -1.50 5.08 3.65
N PHE A 71 -0.40 5.84 3.71
CA PHE A 71 0.50 5.79 4.85
C PHE A 71 -0.21 6.11 6.16
N ARG A 72 -0.97 7.23 6.21
CA ARG A 72 -1.70 7.63 7.41
C ARG A 72 -2.73 6.59 7.81
N THR A 73 -3.55 6.14 6.86
CA THR A 73 -4.60 5.14 7.10
C THR A 73 -4.03 3.83 7.65
N MET A 74 -3.00 3.27 7.03
CA MET A 74 -2.40 2.01 7.48
C MET A 74 -1.64 2.16 8.79
N ARG A 75 -0.93 3.28 9.00
CA ARG A 75 -0.21 3.53 10.24
C ARG A 75 -1.17 3.69 11.41
N ASP A 76 -2.23 4.47 11.22
CA ASP A 76 -3.20 4.74 12.28
C ASP A 76 -3.94 3.44 12.65
N ALA A 77 -4.32 2.62 11.67
CA ALA A 77 -4.85 1.28 11.92
C ALA A 77 -3.85 0.38 12.67
N TYR A 78 -2.57 0.38 12.27
CA TYR A 78 -1.54 -0.38 12.98
C TYR A 78 -1.37 0.08 14.44
N LEU A 79 -1.42 1.39 14.69
CA LEU A 79 -1.26 1.94 16.04
C LEU A 79 -2.47 1.67 16.93
N LEU A 80 -3.68 1.63 16.37
CA LEU A 80 -4.91 1.34 17.09
C LEU A 80 -5.05 -0.16 17.39
N ASP A 81 -4.79 -0.99 16.38
CA ASP A 81 -5.20 -2.40 16.42
C ASP A 81 -4.05 -3.38 16.67
N CYS A 82 -2.80 -2.94 16.47
CA CYS A 82 -1.65 -3.84 16.43
C CYS A 82 -0.53 -3.52 17.42
N ARG A 83 -0.57 -2.41 18.14
CA ARG A 83 0.59 -1.92 18.91
C ARG A 83 1.06 -2.84 20.05
N GLU A 84 0.15 -3.60 20.68
CA GLU A 84 0.49 -4.45 21.84
C GLU A 84 0.59 -5.96 21.50
N GLU A 85 -0.12 -6.45 20.46
CA GLU A 85 -0.16 -7.88 20.10
C GLU A 85 0.37 -8.22 18.68
N ALA A 86 0.96 -7.24 17.96
CA ALA A 86 1.35 -7.38 16.55
C ALA A 86 2.22 -8.59 16.18
N ILE A 87 2.97 -9.13 17.12
CA ILE A 87 3.95 -10.20 16.85
C ILE A 87 3.24 -11.54 16.59
N PHE A 88 2.04 -11.75 17.15
CA PHE A 88 1.33 -13.03 17.04
C PHE A 88 0.07 -12.97 16.17
N ASP A 89 -0.44 -11.78 15.85
CA ASP A 89 -1.55 -11.63 14.91
C ASP A 89 -1.03 -11.55 13.46
N ARG A 90 -1.34 -12.57 12.67
CA ARG A 90 -1.00 -12.67 11.23
C ARG A 90 -1.41 -11.43 10.43
N ARG A 91 -2.44 -10.71 10.84
CA ARG A 91 -2.95 -9.52 10.13
C ARG A 91 -2.16 -8.27 10.45
N CYS A 92 -1.69 -8.13 11.69
CA CYS A 92 -0.74 -7.08 12.06
C CYS A 92 0.60 -7.28 11.37
N VAL A 93 1.04 -8.53 11.22
CA VAL A 93 2.17 -8.89 10.36
C VAL A 93 1.89 -8.48 8.92
N ARG A 94 0.72 -8.85 8.36
CA ARG A 94 0.38 -8.52 6.98
C ARG A 94 0.23 -7.02 6.72
N LEU A 95 -0.30 -6.25 7.67
CA LEU A 95 -0.41 -4.79 7.58
C LEU A 95 0.97 -4.14 7.64
N ARG A 96 1.87 -4.63 8.50
CA ARG A 96 3.28 -4.23 8.51
C ARG A 96 3.97 -4.54 7.19
N ASP A 97 3.77 -5.74 6.65
CA ASP A 97 4.34 -6.10 5.36
C ASP A 97 3.79 -5.22 4.24
N LEU A 98 2.49 -4.89 4.26
CA LEU A 98 1.89 -3.97 3.30
C LEU A 98 2.46 -2.54 3.44
N LEU A 99 2.72 -2.09 4.66
CA LEU A 99 3.40 -0.82 4.93
C LEU A 99 4.80 -0.83 4.27
N ASP A 100 5.61 -1.84 4.53
CA ASP A 100 6.96 -2.00 3.95
C ASP A 100 6.93 -2.10 2.41
N GLU A 101 5.99 -2.87 1.86
CA GLU A 101 5.79 -3.02 0.41
C GLU A 101 5.34 -1.72 -0.28
N CYS A 102 4.61 -0.84 0.43
CA CYS A 102 4.19 0.46 -0.07
C CYS A 102 5.30 1.51 0.01
N GLN A 103 6.17 1.40 1.02
CA GLN A 103 7.22 2.36 1.28
C GLN A 103 8.14 2.57 0.07
N THR A 104 8.70 1.47 -0.47
CA THR A 104 9.70 1.55 -1.55
C THR A 104 9.15 2.18 -2.84
N PRO A 105 7.99 1.75 -3.38
CA PRO A 105 7.42 2.38 -4.58
C PRO A 105 7.03 3.85 -4.34
N CYS A 106 6.46 4.17 -3.18
CA CYS A 106 6.11 5.56 -2.87
C CYS A 106 7.37 6.43 -2.84
N GLU A 107 8.41 6.06 -2.11
CA GLU A 107 9.69 6.81 -2.05
C GLU A 107 10.36 6.97 -3.41
N THR A 108 10.33 5.92 -4.23
CA THR A 108 10.83 5.97 -5.61
C THR A 108 10.03 7.00 -6.42
N SER A 109 8.71 7.05 -6.23
CA SER A 109 7.83 8.04 -6.85
C SER A 109 8.18 9.47 -6.42
N PHE A 110 8.41 9.68 -5.11
CA PHE A 110 8.81 10.99 -4.57
C PHE A 110 10.16 11.46 -5.12
N THR A 111 11.13 10.55 -5.21
CA THR A 111 12.47 10.83 -5.75
C THR A 111 12.38 11.24 -7.21
N ARG A 112 11.56 10.53 -8.00
CA ARG A 112 11.30 10.86 -9.40
C ARG A 112 10.67 12.25 -9.57
N CYS A 113 9.83 12.68 -8.63
CA CYS A 113 9.23 14.02 -8.64
C CYS A 113 10.18 15.16 -8.25
N LYS A 114 11.12 14.92 -7.32
CA LYS A 114 12.06 15.96 -6.88
C LYS A 114 13.31 16.06 -7.75
N GLY A 115 13.74 14.96 -8.39
CA GLY A 115 14.99 14.90 -9.16
C GLY A 115 16.26 14.98 -8.31
N GLN A 116 16.16 15.05 -6.98
CA GLN A 116 17.27 15.06 -6.01
C GLN A 116 16.97 14.08 -4.87
N ALA A 117 18.01 13.45 -4.33
CA ALA A 117 17.91 12.54 -3.19
C ALA A 117 17.48 13.31 -1.93
N THR A 118 16.51 12.77 -1.20
CA THR A 118 16.11 13.30 0.11
C THR A 118 16.92 12.65 1.22
N GLU A 119 17.35 13.44 2.22
CA GLU A 119 17.88 12.89 3.47
C GLU A 119 16.74 12.25 4.27
N GLY A 120 16.84 10.94 4.48
CA GLY A 120 15.79 10.15 5.12
C GLY A 120 14.68 9.70 4.16
N THR A 121 13.87 8.77 4.65
CA THR A 121 12.75 8.22 3.91
C THR A 121 11.58 9.20 3.88
N TRP A 122 10.78 9.15 2.83
CA TRP A 122 9.57 9.98 2.78
C TRP A 122 8.62 9.67 3.94
N TRP A 123 8.62 8.42 4.40
CA TRP A 123 7.86 7.97 5.57
C TRP A 123 8.39 8.54 6.89
N GLN A 124 9.71 8.69 7.03
CA GLN A 124 10.33 9.38 8.17
C GLN A 124 9.93 10.86 8.21
N MET A 125 9.91 11.54 7.05
CA MET A 125 9.44 12.92 6.96
C MET A 125 7.96 13.08 7.34
N MET A 126 7.16 12.01 7.19
CA MET A 126 5.75 11.97 7.56
C MET A 126 5.49 11.49 9.01
N GLY A 127 6.53 11.18 9.78
CA GLY A 127 6.42 10.95 11.22
C GLY A 127 6.49 9.50 11.70
N LEU A 128 7.08 8.56 10.96
CA LEU A 128 7.56 7.31 11.55
C LEU A 128 9.01 7.47 12.02
N ARG A 129 9.20 7.71 13.32
CA ARG A 129 10.48 7.36 13.96
C ARG A 129 10.50 5.85 14.13
N ARG A 130 11.57 5.23 13.63
CA ARG A 130 11.91 3.83 13.89
C ARG A 130 12.25 3.65 15.37
#